data_AF-A0AAV6RQ43-F1
#
_entry.id   AF-A0AAV6RQ43-F1
#
_cell.length_a   1.000
_cell.length_b   1.000
_cell.length_c   1.000
_cell.angle_alpha   90.00
_cell.angle_beta   90.00
_cell.angle_gamma   90.00
#
_symmetry.space_group_name_H-M   'P 1'
#
loop_
_entity.id
_entity.type
_entity.pdbx_description
1 polymer ?
#
loop_
_entity_poly.entity_id
_entity_poly.type
_entity_poly.pdbx_seq_one_letter_code
_entity_poly.pdbx_strand_id
1 'polypeptide(L)'
;MRDRTKELGNHAEASDDDEEGRALMVKPGTSSAKEEKESEAFFKKAQEIHEGLQSLKRMVLDLENKQKTVLGEALPVESMKKELQTLREEIKTLASQIQRKLKSIETKKGEEDGKYIPINVRMQRTQHGILSKEFVELMGYCNTIQSQYRDRNVERIQRQLKITGTNVSDEELDAMLESGQTDVFTQNVSIRYKTCQDKSRCIKYVRTSHLH
;
A
#
# COMPACT_ATOMS: atom_id res chain seq x y z
N MET A 1 -17.04 -20.31 -27.07
CA MET A 1 -18.51 -20.47 -27.03
C MET A 1 -19.10 -19.60 -28.13
N ARG A 2 -20.04 -20.13 -28.93
CA ARG A 2 -20.68 -19.37 -30.00
C ARG A 2 -21.78 -18.48 -29.43
N ASP A 3 -21.90 -17.28 -29.97
CA ASP A 3 -22.94 -16.32 -29.62
C ASP A 3 -24.32 -16.82 -30.09
N ARG A 4 -25.23 -17.04 -29.13
CA ARG A 4 -26.61 -17.51 -29.33
C ARG A 4 -27.64 -16.40 -29.16
N THR A 5 -27.22 -15.14 -29.00
CA THR A 5 -28.15 -14.00 -28.81
C THR A 5 -29.15 -13.84 -29.96
N LYS A 6 -28.77 -14.24 -31.18
CA LYS A 6 -29.65 -14.22 -32.36
C LYS A 6 -30.80 -15.23 -32.32
N GLU A 7 -30.66 -16.33 -31.58
CA GLU A 7 -31.71 -17.36 -31.46
C GLU A 7 -32.88 -16.89 -30.58
N LEU A 8 -32.66 -15.87 -29.73
CA LEU A 8 -33.69 -15.30 -28.86
C LEU A 8 -34.57 -14.25 -29.56
N GLY A 9 -34.14 -13.72 -30.72
CA GLY A 9 -34.85 -12.65 -31.43
C GLY A 9 -36.02 -13.11 -32.31
N ASN A 10 -36.09 -14.40 -32.65
CA ASN A 10 -37.00 -14.90 -33.69
C ASN A 10 -38.21 -15.70 -33.19
N HIS A 11 -38.37 -15.88 -31.87
CA HIS A 11 -39.49 -16.66 -31.31
C HIS A 11 -40.71 -15.84 -30.86
N ALA A 12 -40.70 -14.51 -31.04
CA ALA A 12 -41.81 -13.66 -30.62
C ALA A 12 -42.98 -13.59 -31.62
N GLU A 13 -42.83 -14.09 -32.86
CA GLU A 13 -43.82 -13.93 -33.94
C GLU A 13 -44.57 -15.22 -34.30
N ALA A 14 -44.48 -16.28 -33.49
CA ALA A 14 -45.22 -17.51 -33.75
C ALA A 14 -45.52 -18.30 -32.46
N SER A 15 -46.49 -17.83 -31.66
CA SER A 15 -47.35 -18.69 -30.85
C SER A 15 -48.49 -17.83 -30.28
N ASP A 16 -49.53 -17.65 -31.07
CA ASP A 16 -50.84 -17.25 -30.56
C ASP A 16 -51.57 -18.52 -30.07
N ASP A 17 -52.35 -18.36 -29.02
CA ASP A 17 -53.26 -19.30 -28.34
C ASP A 17 -52.77 -20.09 -27.09
N ASP A 18 -53.52 -19.80 -26.02
CA ASP A 18 -53.88 -20.58 -24.82
C ASP A 18 -53.06 -20.49 -23.51
N GLU A 19 -53.53 -19.55 -22.67
CA GLU A 19 -53.99 -19.78 -21.28
C GLU A 19 -52.99 -20.30 -20.22
N GLU A 20 -52.09 -19.44 -19.75
CA GLU A 20 -51.68 -19.40 -18.32
C GLU A 20 -51.07 -18.03 -17.95
N GLY A 21 -51.89 -16.98 -18.04
CA GLY A 21 -51.47 -15.60 -17.84
C GLY A 21 -51.45 -15.13 -16.39
N ARG A 22 -51.01 -15.93 -15.40
CA ARG A 22 -50.54 -15.34 -14.13
C ARG A 22 -49.11 -14.90 -14.35
N ALA A 23 -48.93 -13.83 -15.10
CA ALA A 23 -47.69 -13.09 -15.12
C ALA A 23 -47.31 -12.82 -13.66
N LEU A 24 -46.30 -13.52 -13.16
CA LEU A 24 -45.50 -13.04 -12.05
C LEU A 24 -44.76 -11.82 -12.60
N MET A 25 -45.49 -10.72 -12.80
CA MET A 25 -44.91 -9.39 -12.83
C MET A 25 -44.30 -9.20 -11.45
N VAL A 26 -43.08 -9.71 -11.27
CA VAL A 26 -42.11 -9.11 -10.38
C VAL A 26 -41.97 -7.71 -10.92
N LYS A 27 -42.76 -6.78 -10.38
CA LYS A 27 -42.64 -5.36 -10.71
C LYS A 27 -41.16 -5.00 -10.54
N PRO A 28 -40.43 -4.64 -11.61
CA PRO A 28 -39.11 -4.09 -11.44
C PRO A 28 -39.33 -2.69 -10.85
N GLY A 29 -38.87 -2.48 -9.62
CA GLY A 29 -38.88 -1.15 -9.02
C GLY A 29 -40.11 -0.84 -8.16
N THR A 30 -40.10 -1.36 -6.94
CA THR A 30 -40.45 -0.53 -5.78
C THR A 30 -39.30 -0.61 -4.79
N SER A 31 -38.09 -0.26 -5.23
CA SER A 31 -37.13 0.30 -4.28
C SER A 31 -37.77 1.57 -3.74
N SER A 32 -37.92 1.67 -2.43
CA SER A 32 -38.35 2.93 -1.84
C SER A 32 -37.34 4.00 -2.26
N ALA A 33 -37.77 5.23 -2.56
CA ALA A 33 -36.86 6.35 -2.83
C ALA A 33 -35.81 6.55 -1.72
N LYS A 34 -36.09 6.00 -0.52
CA LYS A 34 -35.16 5.92 0.61
C LYS A 34 -34.05 4.88 0.39
N GLU A 35 -34.36 3.70 -0.12
CA GLU A 35 -33.39 2.62 -0.40
C GLU A 35 -32.44 2.98 -1.55
N GLU A 36 -32.93 3.73 -2.55
CA GLU A 36 -32.09 4.24 -3.64
C GLU A 36 -31.07 5.25 -3.13
N LYS A 37 -31.50 6.21 -2.31
CA LYS A 37 -30.60 7.20 -1.68
C LYS A 37 -29.56 6.56 -0.76
N GLU A 38 -29.97 5.55 0.02
CA GLU A 38 -29.05 4.81 0.89
C GLU A 38 -28.03 3.99 0.08
N SER A 39 -28.47 3.40 -1.04
CA SER A 39 -27.60 2.67 -1.96
C SER A 39 -26.61 3.60 -2.66
N GLU A 40 -27.05 4.75 -3.16
CA GLU A 40 -26.19 5.76 -3.78
C GLU A 40 -25.13 6.29 -2.79
N ALA A 41 -25.53 6.58 -1.55
CA ALA A 41 -24.61 6.98 -0.50
C ALA A 41 -23.57 5.89 -0.17
N PHE A 42 -23.96 4.61 -0.20
CA PHE A 42 -23.03 3.49 -0.05
C PHE A 42 -22.04 3.42 -1.21
N PHE A 43 -22.53 3.47 -2.46
CA PHE A 43 -21.66 3.40 -3.64
C PHE A 43 -20.67 4.55 -3.69
N LYS A 44 -21.09 5.76 -3.31
CA LYS A 44 -20.18 6.91 -3.18
C LYS A 44 -19.06 6.63 -2.17
N LYS A 45 -19.39 6.10 -0.98
CA LYS A 45 -18.38 5.73 0.03
C LYS A 45 -17.45 4.61 -0.47
N ALA A 46 -17.99 3.60 -1.14
CA ALA A 46 -17.20 2.51 -1.71
C ALA A 46 -16.22 3.02 -2.79
N GLN A 47 -16.67 3.93 -3.65
CA GLN A 47 -15.82 4.59 -4.64
C GLN A 47 -14.71 5.40 -3.99
N GLU A 48 -15.03 6.22 -2.97
CA GLU A 48 -14.01 6.98 -2.24
C GLU A 48 -12.97 6.07 -1.55
N ILE A 49 -13.37 4.90 -1.07
CA ILE A 49 -12.44 3.89 -0.51
C ILE A 49 -11.55 3.35 -1.62
N HIS A 50 -12.10 3.02 -2.78
CA HIS A 50 -11.35 2.51 -3.91
C HIS A 50 -10.31 3.53 -4.42
N GLU A 51 -10.70 4.80 -4.55
CA GLU A 51 -9.78 5.90 -4.90
C GLU A 51 -8.68 6.07 -3.84
N GLY A 52 -9.05 5.97 -2.56
CA GLY A 52 -8.10 5.96 -1.45
C GLY A 52 -7.08 4.82 -1.56
N LEU A 53 -7.54 3.60 -1.87
CA LEU A 53 -6.66 2.43 -2.06
C LEU A 53 -5.71 2.62 -3.24
N GLN A 54 -6.18 3.15 -4.37
CA GLN A 54 -5.30 3.45 -5.52
C GLN A 54 -4.26 4.52 -5.18
N SER A 55 -4.65 5.54 -4.40
CA SER A 55 -3.69 6.55 -3.92
C SER A 55 -2.67 5.95 -2.97
N LEU A 56 -3.10 5.13 -2.01
CA LEU A 56 -2.23 4.43 -1.07
C LEU A 56 -1.23 3.55 -1.81
N LYS A 57 -1.68 2.85 -2.86
CA LYS A 57 -0.82 2.00 -3.71
C LYS A 57 0.27 2.81 -4.40
N ARG A 58 -0.06 3.97 -4.98
CA ARG A 58 0.95 4.86 -5.58
C ARG A 58 1.97 5.32 -4.54
N MET A 59 1.51 5.74 -3.36
CA MET A 59 2.41 6.18 -2.29
C MET A 59 3.34 5.08 -1.78
N VAL A 60 2.85 3.83 -1.69
CA VAL A 60 3.69 2.68 -1.30
C VAL A 60 4.75 2.37 -2.36
N LEU A 61 4.41 2.49 -3.65
CA LEU A 61 5.40 2.35 -4.74
C LEU A 61 6.43 3.49 -4.72
N ASP A 62 6.01 4.72 -4.47
CA ASP A 62 6.90 5.86 -4.31
C ASP A 62 7.84 5.67 -3.11
N LEU A 63 7.32 5.12 -2.00
CA LEU A 63 8.11 4.77 -0.83
C LEU A 63 9.19 3.75 -1.17
N GLU A 64 8.84 2.68 -1.88
CA GLU A 64 9.78 1.66 -2.34
C GLU A 64 10.88 2.26 -3.24
N ASN A 65 10.50 3.13 -4.17
CA ASN A 65 11.45 3.80 -5.06
C ASN A 65 12.39 4.74 -4.31
N LYS A 66 11.88 5.58 -3.40
CA LYS A 66 12.72 6.45 -2.56
C LYS A 66 13.67 5.64 -1.67
N GLN A 67 13.20 4.52 -1.13
CA GLN A 67 14.03 3.60 -0.35
C GLN A 67 15.18 3.02 -1.19
N LYS A 68 14.91 2.61 -2.43
CA LYS A 68 15.96 2.15 -3.36
C LYS A 68 16.98 3.25 -3.66
N THR A 69 16.53 4.48 -3.89
CA THR A 69 17.43 5.63 -4.10
C THR A 69 18.33 5.87 -2.89
N VAL A 70 17.77 5.87 -1.68
CA VAL A 70 18.53 6.03 -0.43
C VAL A 70 19.52 4.87 -0.20
N LEU A 71 19.14 3.64 -0.59
CA LEU A 71 20.06 2.49 -0.54
C LEU A 71 21.21 2.60 -1.56
N GLY A 72 20.95 3.20 -2.73
CA GLY A 72 21.95 3.44 -3.77
C GLY A 72 22.94 4.54 -3.45
N GLU A 73 22.55 5.51 -2.61
CA GLU A 73 23.45 6.58 -2.17
C GLU A 73 24.41 6.12 -1.08
N ALA A 74 25.72 6.34 -1.29
CA ALA A 74 26.76 5.96 -0.33
C ALA A 74 26.67 6.75 0.99
N LEU A 75 26.21 8.00 0.94
CA LEU A 75 25.99 8.89 2.07
C LEU A 75 24.64 9.59 1.91
N PRO A 76 23.55 9.02 2.43
CA PRO A 76 22.22 9.62 2.32
C PRO A 76 22.18 11.01 2.95
N VAL A 77 21.61 11.98 2.24
CA VAL A 77 21.42 13.34 2.75
C VAL A 77 20.25 13.37 3.74
N GLU A 78 20.35 14.19 4.78
CA GLU A 78 19.31 14.34 5.81
C GLU A 78 17.92 14.70 5.23
N SER A 79 17.88 15.44 4.12
CA SER A 79 16.63 15.75 3.40
C SER A 79 15.91 14.49 2.91
N MET A 80 16.63 13.49 2.42
CA MET A 80 16.04 12.25 1.92
C MET A 80 15.44 11.41 3.04
N LYS A 81 16.07 11.41 4.23
CA LYS A 81 15.55 10.76 5.42
C LYS A 81 14.24 11.41 5.87
N LYS A 82 14.21 12.75 5.91
CA LYS A 82 13.00 13.51 6.22
C LYS A 82 11.88 13.24 5.23
N GLU A 83 12.17 13.23 3.93
CA GLU A 83 11.18 12.90 2.91
C GLU A 83 10.61 11.48 3.05
N LEU A 84 11.46 10.49 3.36
CA LEU A 84 11.00 9.13 3.65
C LEU A 84 10.09 9.09 4.88
N GLN A 85 10.43 9.83 5.92
CA GLN A 85 9.64 9.90 7.14
C GLN A 85 8.27 10.56 6.89
N THR A 86 8.24 11.69 6.19
CA THR A 86 7.00 12.36 5.79
C THR A 86 6.11 11.42 4.97
N LEU A 87 6.67 10.73 3.97
CA LEU A 87 5.90 9.81 3.14
C LEU A 87 5.31 8.64 3.95
N ARG A 88 6.05 8.11 4.94
CA ARG A 88 5.52 7.09 5.87
C ARG A 88 4.36 7.60 6.71
N GLU A 89 4.44 8.84 7.20
CA GLU A 89 3.38 9.47 7.99
C GLU A 89 2.12 9.73 7.15
N GLU A 90 2.29 10.17 5.90
CA GLU A 90 1.19 10.34 4.96
C GLU A 90 0.51 9.00 4.65
N ILE A 91 1.30 7.94 4.37
CA ILE A 91 0.80 6.57 4.17
C ILE A 91 -0.01 6.11 5.38
N LYS A 92 0.51 6.28 6.60
CA LYS A 92 -0.17 5.91 7.85
C LYS A 92 -1.49 6.67 8.02
N THR A 93 -1.48 7.96 7.70
CA THR A 93 -2.65 8.83 7.80
C THR A 93 -3.74 8.39 6.81
N LEU A 94 -3.38 8.16 5.55
CA LEU A 94 -4.30 7.70 4.52
C LEU A 94 -4.85 6.29 4.82
N ALA A 95 -3.99 5.36 5.24
CA ALA A 95 -4.40 4.02 5.66
C ALA A 95 -5.41 4.07 6.81
N SER A 96 -5.20 4.95 7.80
CA SER A 96 -6.13 5.15 8.91
C SER A 96 -7.47 5.73 8.43
N GLN A 97 -7.47 6.63 7.45
CA GLN A 97 -8.70 7.16 6.86
C GLN A 97 -9.47 6.07 6.11
N ILE A 98 -8.78 5.28 5.28
CA ILE A 98 -9.37 4.15 4.54
C ILE A 98 -9.96 3.13 5.51
N GLN A 99 -9.24 2.77 6.57
CA GLN A 99 -9.74 1.84 7.60
C GLN A 99 -11.02 2.36 8.28
N ARG A 100 -11.10 3.65 8.61
CA ARG A 100 -12.32 4.26 9.16
C ARG A 100 -13.48 4.20 8.17
N LYS A 101 -13.24 4.50 6.89
CA LYS A 101 -14.26 4.44 5.84
C LYS A 101 -14.75 3.00 5.61
N LEU A 102 -13.84 2.02 5.57
CA LEU A 102 -14.16 0.59 5.50
C LEU A 102 -15.09 0.16 6.65
N LYS A 103 -14.73 0.49 7.89
CA LYS A 103 -15.59 0.24 9.06
C LYS A 103 -16.95 0.92 8.96
N SER A 104 -17.05 2.08 8.32
CA SER A 104 -18.32 2.81 8.17
C SER A 104 -19.29 2.19 7.16
N ILE A 105 -18.78 1.37 6.23
CA ILE A 105 -19.58 0.64 5.23
C ILE A 105 -19.79 -0.84 5.62
N GLU A 106 -19.22 -1.26 6.74
CA GLU A 106 -19.38 -2.59 7.29
C GLU A 106 -20.85 -2.80 7.69
N THR A 107 -21.51 -3.74 7.02
CA THR A 107 -22.86 -4.14 7.40
C THR A 107 -22.76 -5.07 8.60
N LYS A 108 -23.39 -4.70 9.72
CA LYS A 108 -23.48 -5.57 10.90
C LYS A 108 -24.07 -6.91 10.46
N LYS A 109 -23.41 -8.02 10.82
CA LYS A 109 -24.07 -9.32 10.86
C LYS A 109 -25.16 -9.20 11.93
N GLY A 110 -26.40 -8.94 11.51
CA GLY A 110 -27.53 -9.26 12.37
C GLY A 110 -27.50 -10.76 12.66
N GLU A 111 -28.00 -11.17 13.81
CA GLU A 111 -28.32 -12.57 14.13
C GLU A 111 -29.33 -13.07 13.08
N GLU A 112 -28.81 -13.50 11.94
CA GLU A 112 -29.58 -13.97 10.80
C GLU A 112 -29.76 -15.48 10.98
N ASP A 113 -30.57 -15.84 11.97
CA ASP A 113 -31.17 -17.16 12.09
C ASP A 113 -32.07 -17.42 10.87
N GLY A 114 -31.47 -17.92 9.79
CA GLY A 114 -32.17 -18.58 8.67
C GLY A 114 -33.14 -17.74 7.82
N LYS A 115 -33.25 -16.42 8.01
CA LYS A 115 -34.17 -15.54 7.26
C LYS A 115 -33.54 -14.98 5.97
N TYR A 116 -34.39 -14.78 4.95
CA TYR A 116 -34.04 -14.21 3.64
C TYR A 116 -33.18 -12.94 3.75
N ILE A 117 -32.05 -12.91 3.05
CA ILE A 117 -31.12 -11.76 3.02
C ILE A 117 -31.41 -10.92 1.77
N PRO A 118 -31.78 -9.64 1.92
CA PRO A 118 -31.97 -8.71 0.81
C PRO A 118 -30.75 -8.59 -0.11
N ILE A 119 -31.00 -8.36 -1.42
CA ILE A 119 -29.94 -8.25 -2.44
C ILE A 119 -28.98 -7.09 -2.13
N ASN A 120 -29.49 -5.94 -1.68
CA ASN A 120 -28.68 -4.78 -1.31
C ASN A 120 -27.68 -5.11 -0.19
N VAL A 121 -28.10 -5.83 0.86
CA VAL A 121 -27.23 -6.26 1.96
C VAL A 121 -26.15 -7.21 1.45
N ARG A 122 -26.52 -8.19 0.61
CA ARG A 122 -25.55 -9.11 -0.01
C ARG A 122 -24.51 -8.39 -0.86
N MET A 123 -24.95 -7.42 -1.66
CA MET A 123 -24.10 -6.58 -2.49
C MET A 123 -23.14 -5.75 -1.63
N GLN A 124 -23.64 -5.08 -0.58
CA GLN A 124 -22.81 -4.30 0.34
C GLN A 124 -21.77 -5.17 1.06
N ARG A 125 -22.14 -6.36 1.55
CA ARG A 125 -21.23 -7.34 2.15
C ARG A 125 -20.12 -7.75 1.18
N THR A 126 -20.48 -8.02 -0.07
CA THR A 126 -19.52 -8.42 -1.12
C THR A 126 -18.53 -7.29 -1.41
N GLN A 127 -19.03 -6.06 -1.60
CA GLN A 127 -18.19 -4.89 -1.86
C GLN A 127 -17.24 -4.60 -0.70
N HIS A 128 -17.74 -4.60 0.55
CA HIS A 128 -16.91 -4.43 1.74
C HIS A 128 -15.83 -5.53 1.82
N GLY A 129 -16.18 -6.78 1.55
CA GLY A 129 -15.23 -7.91 1.57
C GLY A 129 -14.10 -7.76 0.55
N ILE A 130 -14.42 -7.34 -0.68
CA ILE A 130 -13.42 -7.09 -1.74
C ILE A 130 -12.47 -5.96 -1.33
N LEU A 131 -13.03 -4.80 -0.93
CA LEU A 131 -12.22 -3.64 -0.54
C LEU A 131 -11.37 -3.91 0.71
N SER A 132 -11.90 -4.68 1.66
CA SER A 132 -11.16 -5.07 2.87
C SER A 132 -9.99 -5.99 2.53
N LYS A 133 -10.19 -6.96 1.63
CA LYS A 133 -9.13 -7.85 1.17
C LYS A 133 -8.02 -7.06 0.46
N GLU A 134 -8.39 -6.18 -0.47
CA GLU A 134 -7.43 -5.32 -1.17
C GLU A 134 -6.63 -4.43 -0.20
N PHE A 135 -7.29 -3.86 0.81
CA PHE A 135 -6.63 -3.07 1.85
C PHE A 135 -5.59 -3.89 2.63
N VAL A 136 -5.95 -5.09 3.08
CA VAL A 136 -5.04 -5.96 3.85
C VAL A 136 -3.86 -6.42 3.00
N GLU A 137 -4.08 -6.79 1.74
CA GLU A 137 -3.02 -7.16 0.81
C GLU A 137 -2.04 -5.99 0.59
N LEU A 138 -2.55 -4.78 0.39
CA LEU A 138 -1.74 -3.59 0.22
C LEU A 138 -0.92 -3.23 1.46
N MET A 139 -1.52 -3.35 2.65
CA MET A 139 -0.81 -3.14 3.91
C MET A 139 0.26 -4.23 4.15
N GLY A 140 -0.03 -5.49 3.78
CA GLY A 140 0.95 -6.57 3.81
C GLY A 140 2.14 -6.31 2.88
N TYR A 141 1.88 -5.80 1.68
CA TYR A 141 2.93 -5.39 0.74
C TYR A 141 3.78 -4.25 1.31
N CYS A 142 3.15 -3.22 1.89
CA CYS A 142 3.86 -2.12 2.55
C CYS A 142 4.78 -2.61 3.68
N ASN A 143 4.28 -3.51 4.54
CA ASN A 143 5.08 -4.12 5.61
C ASN A 143 6.28 -4.90 5.06
N THR A 144 6.06 -5.65 3.97
CA THR A 144 7.12 -6.42 3.31
C THR A 144 8.23 -5.50 2.78
N ILE A 145 7.88 -4.43 2.07
CA ILE A 145 8.86 -3.44 1.58
C ILE A 145 9.65 -2.81 2.74
N GLN A 146 8.97 -2.42 3.81
CA GLN A 146 9.65 -1.81 4.96
C GLN A 146 10.59 -2.79 5.68
N SER A 147 10.19 -4.07 5.81
CA SER A 147 11.07 -5.11 6.35
C SER A 147 12.31 -5.29 5.48
N GLN A 148 12.13 -5.43 4.17
CA GLN A 148 13.26 -5.55 3.24
C GLN A 148 14.19 -4.33 3.30
N TYR A 149 13.65 -3.13 3.43
CA TYR A 149 14.45 -1.93 3.62
C TYR A 149 15.24 -1.96 4.93
N ARG A 150 14.64 -2.43 6.03
CA ARG A 150 15.33 -2.63 7.31
C ARG A 150 16.49 -3.62 7.15
N ASP A 151 16.22 -4.80 6.60
CA ASP A 151 17.22 -5.87 6.39
C ASP A 151 18.41 -5.38 5.54
N ARG A 152 18.13 -4.61 4.47
CA ARG A 152 19.19 -4.01 3.64
C ARG A 152 20.02 -2.98 4.40
N ASN A 153 19.43 -2.20 5.29
CA ASN A 153 20.18 -1.27 6.12
C ASN A 153 21.02 -2.01 7.17
N VAL A 154 20.51 -3.08 7.78
CA VAL A 154 21.28 -3.99 8.67
C VAL A 154 22.52 -4.50 7.93
N GLU A 155 22.35 -5.09 6.74
CA GLU A 155 23.46 -5.61 5.94
C GLU A 155 24.51 -4.53 5.63
N ARG A 156 24.07 -3.31 5.27
CA ARG A 156 24.97 -2.18 4.97
C ARG A 156 25.78 -1.81 6.20
N ILE A 157 25.13 -1.67 7.36
CA ILE A 157 25.79 -1.28 8.61
C ILE A 157 26.75 -2.38 9.08
N GLN A 158 26.34 -3.64 9.09
CA GLN A 158 27.19 -4.77 9.45
C GLN A 158 28.45 -4.84 8.57
N ARG A 159 28.35 -4.58 7.26
CA ARG A 159 29.54 -4.47 6.39
C ARG A 159 30.46 -3.32 6.82
N GLN A 160 29.92 -2.15 7.15
CA GLN A 160 30.73 -1.01 7.60
C GLN A 160 31.39 -1.25 8.97
N LEU A 161 30.69 -1.94 9.87
CA LEU A 161 31.21 -2.34 11.18
C LEU A 161 32.38 -3.33 11.06
N LYS A 162 32.25 -4.34 10.19
CA LYS A 162 33.34 -5.29 9.88
C LYS A 162 34.59 -4.60 9.33
N ILE A 163 34.41 -3.58 8.48
CA ILE A 163 35.53 -2.77 7.95
C ILE A 163 36.18 -1.91 9.06
N THR A 164 35.36 -1.40 9.99
CA THR A 164 35.81 -0.49 11.06
C THR A 164 36.44 -1.25 12.24
N GLY A 165 36.19 -2.56 12.35
CA GLY A 165 36.66 -3.40 13.46
C GLY A 165 35.86 -3.20 14.75
N THR A 166 34.64 -2.66 14.65
CA THR A 166 33.75 -2.39 15.79
C THR A 166 32.67 -3.46 15.83
N ASN A 167 32.49 -4.11 16.98
CA ASN A 167 31.43 -5.08 17.19
C ASN A 167 30.26 -4.39 17.90
N VAL A 168 29.06 -4.48 17.32
CA VAL A 168 27.79 -4.03 17.91
C VAL A 168 26.88 -5.25 17.92
N SER A 169 26.08 -5.42 18.97
CA SER A 169 25.11 -6.52 19.06
C SER A 169 23.97 -6.33 18.04
N ASP A 170 23.34 -7.42 17.61
CA ASP A 170 22.22 -7.34 16.67
C ASP A 170 21.02 -6.61 17.31
N GLU A 171 20.81 -6.74 18.64
CA GLU A 171 19.74 -6.02 19.34
C GLU A 171 19.95 -4.49 19.38
N GLU A 172 21.19 -4.03 19.61
CA GLU A 172 21.51 -2.60 19.56
C GLU A 172 21.37 -2.03 18.15
N LEU A 173 21.73 -2.82 17.13
CA LEU A 173 21.59 -2.44 15.74
C LEU A 173 20.13 -2.26 15.33
N ASP A 174 19.26 -3.18 15.76
CA ASP A 174 17.82 -3.10 15.51
C ASP A 174 17.18 -1.89 16.20
N ALA A 175 17.57 -1.59 17.45
CA ALA A 175 17.10 -0.41 18.17
C ALA A 175 17.53 0.91 17.49
N MET A 176 18.75 0.96 16.95
CA MET A 176 19.25 2.14 16.21
C MET A 176 18.56 2.32 14.85
N LEU A 177 18.13 1.22 14.21
CA LEU A 177 17.35 1.25 12.98
C LEU A 177 15.91 1.68 13.22
N GLU A 178 15.28 1.27 14.33
CA GLU A 178 13.94 1.69 14.70
C GLU A 178 13.85 3.16 15.11
N SER A 179 14.87 3.66 15.81
CA SER A 179 14.97 5.08 16.16
C SER A 179 15.37 5.99 15.00
N GLY A 180 15.78 5.41 13.86
CA GLY A 180 16.24 6.17 12.68
C GLY A 180 17.63 6.80 12.84
N GLN A 181 18.30 6.61 13.98
CA GLN A 181 19.62 7.17 14.30
C GLN A 181 20.77 6.35 13.69
N THR A 182 20.74 6.19 12.37
CA THR A 182 21.81 5.51 11.61
C THR A 182 23.05 6.41 11.38
N ASP A 183 22.95 7.71 11.73
CA ASP A 183 24.01 8.70 11.51
C ASP A 183 25.32 8.39 12.22
N VAL A 184 25.25 7.68 13.34
CA VAL A 184 26.44 7.27 14.12
C VAL A 184 27.35 6.34 13.29
N PHE A 185 26.78 5.56 12.36
CA PHE A 185 27.54 4.67 11.49
C PHE A 185 28.02 5.37 10.20
N THR A 186 27.17 6.19 9.58
CA THR A 186 27.56 6.97 8.38
C THR A 186 28.56 8.07 8.68
N GLN A 187 28.55 8.68 9.88
CA GLN A 187 29.55 9.67 10.27
C GLN A 187 30.96 9.06 10.40
N ASN A 188 31.10 7.87 11.00
CA ASN A 188 32.39 7.19 11.08
C ASN A 188 32.95 6.84 9.69
N VAL A 189 32.08 6.46 8.76
CA VAL A 189 32.44 6.20 7.36
C VAL A 189 32.79 7.50 6.62
N SER A 190 32.01 8.57 6.79
CA SER A 190 32.27 9.91 6.20
C SER A 190 33.58 10.52 6.70
N ILE A 191 33.86 10.41 8.00
CA ILE A 191 35.14 10.80 8.61
C ILE A 191 36.27 10.00 7.95
N ARG A 192 36.11 8.69 7.73
CA ARG A 192 37.15 7.88 7.06
C ARG A 192 37.33 8.21 5.58
N TYR A 193 36.26 8.48 4.83
CA TYR A 193 36.39 8.94 3.44
C TYR A 193 37.11 10.28 3.35
N LYS A 194 36.75 11.27 4.19
CA LYS A 194 37.48 12.54 4.31
C LYS A 194 38.94 12.30 4.69
N THR A 195 39.18 11.54 5.76
CA THR A 195 40.55 11.24 6.23
C THR A 195 41.38 10.52 5.17
N CYS A 196 40.78 9.60 4.39
CA CYS A 196 41.47 8.90 3.32
C CYS A 196 41.74 9.80 2.11
N GLN A 197 40.79 10.66 1.74
CA GLN A 197 40.94 11.65 0.68
C GLN A 197 42.02 12.69 1.04
N ASP A 198 42.03 13.14 2.29
CA ASP A 198 43.04 14.05 2.84
C ASP A 198 44.42 13.38 2.89
N LYS A 199 44.51 12.11 3.30
CA LYS A 199 45.76 11.33 3.22
C LYS A 199 46.25 11.19 1.77
N SER A 200 45.39 10.86 0.81
CA SER A 200 45.77 10.80 -0.60
C SER A 200 46.20 12.16 -1.17
N ARG A 201 45.56 13.24 -0.73
CA ARG A 201 45.93 14.62 -1.11
C ARG A 201 47.27 15.03 -0.51
N CYS A 202 47.53 14.70 0.76
CA CYS A 202 48.82 14.89 1.41
C CYS A 202 49.95 14.10 0.74
N ILE A 203 49.72 12.82 0.41
CA ILE A 203 50.73 12.00 -0.28
C ILE A 203 51.05 12.57 -1.66
N LYS A 204 50.05 13.04 -2.42
CA LYS A 204 50.30 13.74 -3.68
C LYS A 204 51.13 15.00 -3.45
N TYR A 205 50.77 15.84 -2.48
CA TYR A 205 51.49 17.07 -2.17
C TYR A 205 52.97 16.82 -1.85
N VAL A 206 53.26 15.91 -0.92
CA VAL A 206 54.64 15.51 -0.54
C VAL A 206 55.42 14.99 -1.75
N ARG A 207 54.79 14.18 -2.61
CA ARG A 207 55.45 13.63 -3.80
C ARG A 207 55.77 14.70 -4.85
N THR A 208 54.94 15.74 -5.00
CA THR A 208 55.25 16.89 -5.87
C THR A 208 56.33 17.80 -5.29
N SER A 209 56.37 17.98 -3.97
CA SER A 209 57.36 18.84 -3.29
C SER A 209 58.76 18.24 -3.20
N HIS A 210 58.93 16.93 -3.33
CA HIS A 210 60.25 16.27 -3.41
C HIS A 210 60.83 16.18 -4.84
N LEU A 211 60.10 16.69 -5.84
CA LEU A 211 60.50 16.67 -7.25
C LEU A 211 60.98 18.05 -7.76
N HIS A 212 61.17 19.02 -6.87
CA HIS A 212 61.80 20.33 -7.10
C HIS A 212 62.97 20.50 -6.13
#